data_AF-A0AAQ4FE79-F1
#
_entry.id   AF-A0AAQ4FE79-F1
#
_cell.length_a   1.000
_cell.length_b   1.000
_cell.length_c   1.000
_cell.angle_alpha   90.00
_cell.angle_beta   90.00
_cell.angle_gamma   90.00
#
_symmetry.space_group_name_H-M   'P 1'
#
loop_
_entity.id
_entity.type
_entity.pdbx_description
1 polymer ?
#
loop_
_entity_poly.entity_id
_entity_poly.type
_entity_poly.pdbx_seq_one_letter_code
_entity_poly.pdbx_strand_id
1 'polypeptide(L)'
;MVEALMVISLAVENDIVTTFKAPIDVESVVQRAHGFFLEDQRQTKGDATLCCAAGAKPAMPCQAAVGICQHFYDSAPSGCYGTMTYLLRAVSLVVPEVNASLLDCTTS
;
A
#
# COMPACT_ATOMS: atom_id res chain seq x y z
N MET A 1 -3.30 6.83 -7.48
CA MET A 1 -3.14 7.24 -6.08
C MET A 1 -1.94 8.16 -6.00
N VAL A 2 -2.08 9.40 -5.53
CA VAL A 2 -1.00 10.42 -5.58
C VAL A 2 0.09 10.15 -4.54
N GLU A 3 -0.30 9.48 -3.46
CA GLU A 3 0.53 9.07 -2.33
C GLU A 3 1.69 8.15 -2.76
N ALA A 4 1.50 7.33 -3.79
CA ALA A 4 2.56 6.46 -4.30
C ALA A 4 3.75 7.25 -4.86
N LEU A 5 3.48 8.36 -5.58
CA LEU A 5 4.52 9.25 -6.08
C LEU A 5 5.17 10.02 -4.93
N MET A 6 4.40 10.44 -3.93
CA MET A 6 4.94 11.11 -2.75
C MET A 6 5.98 10.26 -2.03
N VAL A 7 5.71 8.96 -1.85
CA VAL A 7 6.66 8.00 -1.24
C VAL A 7 7.94 7.85 -2.07
N ILE A 8 7.81 7.73 -3.40
CA ILE A 8 8.98 7.59 -4.29
C ILE A 8 9.83 8.87 -4.28
N SER A 9 9.20 10.04 -4.34
CA SER A 9 9.89 11.33 -4.24
C SER A 9 10.64 11.45 -2.92
N LEU A 10 10.01 11.06 -1.80
CA LEU A 10 10.64 11.11 -0.48
C LEU A 10 11.89 10.21 -0.41
N ALA A 11 11.88 9.06 -1.10
CA ALA A 11 13.05 8.19 -1.17
C ALA A 11 14.23 8.85 -1.90
N VAL A 12 13.96 9.67 -2.91
CA VAL A 12 14.99 10.46 -3.60
C VAL A 12 15.47 11.62 -2.73
N GLU A 13 14.55 12.33 -2.08
CA GLU A 13 14.87 13.48 -1.22
C GLU A 13 15.74 13.11 -0.01
N ASN A 14 15.65 11.86 0.46
CA ASN A 14 16.43 11.34 1.58
C ASN A 14 17.67 10.52 1.14
N ASP A 15 18.10 10.66 -0.11
CA ASP A 15 19.26 9.95 -0.68
C ASP A 15 19.18 8.42 -0.58
N ILE A 16 17.98 7.84 -0.41
CA ILE A 16 17.76 6.39 -0.40
C ILE A 16 17.95 5.84 -1.81
N VAL A 17 17.50 6.60 -2.82
CA VAL A 17 17.72 6.29 -4.24
C VAL A 17 18.32 7.49 -4.94
N THR A 18 19.51 7.31 -5.52
CA THR A 18 20.20 8.35 -6.29
C THR A 18 19.88 8.29 -7.78
N THR A 19 19.52 7.12 -8.31
CA THR A 19 19.16 6.93 -9.72
C THR A 19 18.28 5.70 -9.87
N PHE A 20 17.17 5.86 -10.59
CA PHE A 20 16.34 4.73 -11.03
C PHE A 20 16.89 4.15 -12.33
N LYS A 21 17.09 2.83 -12.38
CA LYS A 21 17.64 2.17 -13.58
C LYS A 21 16.58 1.88 -14.64
N ALA A 22 15.31 1.91 -14.28
CA ALA A 22 14.18 1.63 -15.15
C ALA A 22 12.95 2.46 -14.75
N PRO A 23 11.96 2.63 -15.65
CA PRO A 23 10.68 3.23 -15.30
C PRO A 23 10.00 2.45 -14.18
N ILE A 24 9.42 3.17 -13.22
CA ILE A 24 8.67 2.58 -12.11
C ILE A 24 7.21 2.43 -12.54
N ASP A 25 6.70 1.20 -12.47
CA ASP A 25 5.28 0.93 -12.62
C ASP A 25 4.54 1.26 -11.30
N VAL A 26 4.01 2.48 -11.25
CA VAL A 26 3.27 2.99 -10.09
C VAL A 26 1.96 2.21 -9.86
N GLU A 27 1.35 1.65 -10.91
CA GLU A 27 0.15 0.84 -10.76
C GLU A 27 0.46 -0.45 -10.00
N SER A 28 1.55 -1.13 -10.36
CA SER A 28 2.04 -2.30 -9.63
C SER A 28 2.31 -2.00 -8.14
N VAL A 29 2.89 -0.84 -7.81
CA VAL A 29 3.09 -0.40 -6.42
C VAL A 29 1.76 -0.30 -5.68
N VAL A 30 0.75 0.38 -6.26
CA VAL A 30 -0.56 0.59 -5.63
C VAL A 30 -1.30 -0.75 -5.46
N GLN A 31 -1.25 -1.62 -6.47
CA GLN A 31 -1.85 -2.96 -6.41
C GLN A 31 -1.20 -3.83 -5.32
N ARG A 32 0.13 -3.79 -5.20
CA ARG A 32 0.88 -4.51 -4.17
C ARG A 32 0.55 -3.99 -2.76
N ALA A 33 0.48 -2.67 -2.61
CA ALA A 33 0.10 -2.03 -1.35
C ALA A 33 -1.35 -2.39 -0.93
N HIS A 34 -2.29 -2.36 -1.87
CA HIS A 34 -3.66 -2.81 -1.64
C HIS A 34 -3.72 -4.27 -1.20
N GLY A 35 -2.88 -5.15 -1.77
CA GLY A 35 -2.75 -6.53 -1.32
C GLY A 35 -2.35 -6.66 0.15
N PHE A 36 -1.37 -5.87 0.62
CA PHE A 36 -0.99 -5.84 2.03
C PHE A 36 -2.12 -5.32 2.93
N PHE A 37 -2.79 -4.26 2.50
CA PHE A 37 -3.95 -3.75 3.21
C PHE A 37 -5.04 -4.81 3.37
N LEU A 38 -5.42 -5.53 2.30
CA LEU A 38 -6.45 -6.57 2.39
C LEU A 38 -6.06 -7.70 3.34
N GLU A 39 -4.78 -8.10 3.37
CA GLU A 39 -4.29 -9.12 4.30
C GLU A 39 -4.45 -8.67 5.76
N ASP A 40 -4.01 -7.46 6.08
CA ASP A 40 -4.14 -6.91 7.44
C ASP A 40 -5.60 -6.71 7.83
N GLN A 41 -6.45 -6.27 6.89
CA GLN A 41 -7.89 -6.11 7.12
C GLN A 41 -8.56 -7.45 7.44
N ARG A 42 -8.12 -8.56 6.81
CA ARG A 42 -8.61 -9.91 7.14
C ARG A 42 -8.21 -10.32 8.55
N GLN A 43 -6.96 -10.05 8.95
CA GLN A 43 -6.43 -10.44 10.26
C GLN A 43 -7.06 -9.63 11.40
N THR A 44 -7.27 -8.33 11.17
CA THR A 44 -7.78 -7.38 12.16
C THR A 44 -9.30 -7.21 12.14
N LYS A 45 -9.99 -7.83 11.17
CA LYS A 45 -11.43 -7.66 10.91
C LYS A 45 -11.81 -6.20 10.65
N GLY A 46 -10.99 -5.49 9.87
CA GLY A 46 -11.25 -4.10 9.49
C GLY A 46 -12.38 -3.94 8.47
N ASP A 47 -12.72 -2.70 8.13
CA ASP A 47 -13.87 -2.35 7.29
C ASP A 47 -13.84 -2.97 5.89
N ALA A 48 -12.66 -3.21 5.32
CA ALA A 48 -12.56 -3.86 4.03
C ALA A 48 -13.13 -5.29 4.05
N THR A 49 -13.28 -5.93 5.22
CA THR A 49 -13.94 -7.25 5.36
C THR A 49 -15.42 -7.22 5.03
N LEU A 50 -16.03 -6.04 4.97
CA LEU A 50 -17.40 -5.86 4.49
C LEU A 50 -17.50 -5.99 2.96
N CYS A 51 -16.39 -5.84 2.23
CA CYS A 51 -16.33 -5.89 0.78
C CYS A 51 -15.14 -6.72 0.23
N CYS A 52 -14.00 -6.10 -0.09
CA CYS A 52 -12.89 -6.70 -0.84
C CYS A 52 -12.06 -7.69 -0.02
N ALA A 53 -12.05 -7.56 1.31
CA ALA A 53 -11.43 -8.52 2.23
C ALA A 53 -12.44 -9.54 2.79
N ALA A 54 -13.68 -9.57 2.28
CA ALA A 54 -14.70 -10.49 2.77
C ALA A 54 -14.35 -11.96 2.48
N GLY A 55 -14.86 -12.84 3.34
CA GLY A 55 -14.85 -14.29 3.10
C GLY A 55 -15.91 -14.71 2.06
N ALA A 56 -16.54 -15.86 2.28
CA ALA A 56 -17.45 -16.47 1.30
C ALA A 56 -18.70 -15.65 0.93
N LYS A 57 -19.08 -14.63 1.74
CA LYS A 57 -20.25 -13.78 1.50
C LYS A 57 -19.96 -12.32 1.88
N PRO A 58 -19.54 -11.46 0.94
CA PRO A 58 -19.40 -10.04 1.19
C PRO A 58 -20.75 -9.37 1.48
N ALA A 59 -20.76 -8.41 2.40
CA ALA A 59 -21.94 -7.59 2.69
C ALA A 59 -22.18 -6.53 1.60
N MET A 60 -21.11 -6.12 0.92
CA MET A 60 -21.13 -5.17 -0.18
C MET A 60 -20.21 -5.66 -1.31
N PRO A 61 -20.57 -5.49 -2.60
CA PRO A 61 -19.65 -5.81 -3.69
C PRO A 61 -18.34 -5.04 -3.53
N CYS A 62 -17.22 -5.66 -3.89
CA CYS A 62 -15.94 -4.97 -4.03
C CYS A 62 -16.03 -4.03 -5.26
N GLN A 63 -16.67 -2.88 -5.09
CA GLN A 63 -16.72 -1.83 -6.10
C GLN A 63 -15.43 -1.03 -6.01
N ALA A 64 -14.67 -1.10 -7.08
CA ALA A 64 -13.32 -0.60 -7.15
C ALA A 64 -13.11 0.10 -8.48
N ALA A 65 -12.58 1.32 -8.47
CA ALA A 65 -11.96 1.87 -9.67
C ALA A 65 -10.70 1.04 -9.94
N VAL A 66 -10.67 0.29 -11.06
CA VAL A 66 -9.51 -0.54 -11.47
C VAL A 66 -9.12 -1.62 -10.44
N GLY A 67 -10.10 -2.17 -9.70
CA GLY A 67 -9.86 -3.35 -8.85
C GLY A 67 -9.21 -3.10 -7.48
N ILE A 68 -9.07 -1.83 -7.03
CA ILE A 68 -8.74 -1.53 -5.62
C ILE A 68 -9.91 -1.03 -4.76
N CYS A 69 -9.97 -1.54 -3.54
CA CYS A 69 -11.02 -1.26 -2.56
C CYS A 69 -11.17 0.23 -2.24
N GLN A 70 -12.40 0.75 -2.15
CA GLN A 70 -12.65 2.12 -1.72
C GLN A 70 -12.06 2.42 -0.34
N HIS A 71 -12.12 1.47 0.61
CA HIS A 71 -11.56 1.67 1.96
C HIS A 71 -10.04 1.85 1.97
N PHE A 72 -9.34 1.43 0.92
CA PHE A 72 -7.90 1.70 0.79
C PHE A 72 -7.61 3.16 0.38
N TYR A 73 -8.54 3.78 -0.37
CA TYR A 73 -8.46 5.22 -0.67
C TYR A 73 -8.92 6.09 0.50
N ASP A 74 -9.83 5.57 1.32
CA ASP A 74 -10.39 6.28 2.48
C ASP A 74 -9.54 6.09 3.75
N SER A 75 -8.62 5.11 3.78
CA SER A 75 -7.75 4.92 4.93
C SER A 75 -6.81 6.11 5.14
N ALA A 76 -6.56 6.44 6.41
CA ALA A 76 -5.67 7.52 6.77
C ALA A 76 -4.30 7.32 6.10
N PRO A 77 -3.61 8.39 5.66
CA PRO A 77 -2.30 8.25 5.04
C PRO A 77 -1.27 7.72 6.03
N SER A 78 -1.38 8.05 7.32
CA SER A 78 -0.42 7.72 8.37
C SER A 78 -0.92 6.62 9.32
N GLY A 79 -0.01 6.10 10.16
CA GLY A 79 -0.28 5.04 11.13
C GLY A 79 0.02 3.64 10.58
N CYS A 80 -0.04 2.62 11.45
CA CYS A 80 0.38 1.25 11.11
C CYS A 80 -0.45 0.64 9.96
N TYR A 81 -1.74 0.95 9.93
CA TYR A 81 -2.68 0.53 8.87
C TYR A 81 -2.97 1.66 7.86
N GLY A 82 -2.13 2.69 7.85
CA GLY A 82 -2.30 3.83 6.95
C GLY A 82 -1.80 3.54 5.54
N THR A 83 -2.37 4.21 4.55
CA THR A 83 -2.07 3.89 3.15
C THR A 83 -0.62 4.15 2.77
N MET A 84 0.02 5.19 3.31
CA MET A 84 1.44 5.47 3.02
C MET A 84 2.33 4.35 3.55
N THR A 85 1.99 3.72 4.67
CA THR A 85 2.74 2.58 5.24
C THR A 85 2.74 1.40 4.28
N TYR A 86 1.58 1.07 3.71
CA TYR A 86 1.49 0.01 2.70
C TYR A 86 2.20 0.34 1.40
N LEU A 87 2.09 1.59 0.93
CA LEU A 87 2.79 2.05 -0.26
C LEU A 87 4.30 1.99 -0.09
N LEU A 88 4.80 2.37 1.07
CA LEU A 88 6.21 2.36 1.43
C LEU A 88 6.77 0.94 1.50
N ARG A 89 5.99 -0.01 2.07
CA ARG A 89 6.29 -1.45 2.01
C ARG A 89 6.24 -2.01 0.58
N ALA A 90 5.32 -1.54 -0.25
CA ALA A 90 5.22 -1.98 -1.64
C ALA A 90 6.38 -1.45 -2.50
N VAL A 91 6.76 -0.18 -2.32
CA VAL A 91 7.89 0.43 -3.02
C VAL A 91 9.18 -0.31 -2.74
N SER A 92 9.47 -0.71 -1.49
CA SER A 92 10.68 -1.47 -1.17
C SER A 92 10.75 -2.87 -1.79
N LEU A 93 9.63 -3.38 -2.33
CA LEU A 93 9.57 -4.66 -3.04
C LEU A 93 9.51 -4.51 -4.56
N VAL A 94 8.91 -3.42 -5.05
CA VAL A 94 8.73 -3.16 -6.48
C VAL A 94 9.90 -2.37 -7.06
N VAL A 95 10.55 -1.52 -6.27
CA VAL A 95 11.70 -0.69 -6.66
C VAL A 95 12.96 -1.27 -6.03
N PRO A 96 13.79 -2.02 -6.78
CA PRO A 96 14.97 -2.71 -6.24
C PRO A 96 15.98 -1.80 -5.56
N GLU A 97 16.01 -0.52 -5.94
CA GLU A 97 16.89 0.50 -5.38
C GLU A 97 16.47 0.94 -3.97
N VAL A 98 15.24 0.68 -3.53
CA VAL A 98 14.74 1.06 -2.20
C VAL A 98 14.86 -0.13 -1.24
N ASN A 99 15.74 -0.04 -0.23
CA ASN A 99 15.88 -1.08 0.79
C ASN A 99 14.87 -0.88 1.95
N ALA A 100 14.16 -1.96 2.33
CA ALA A 100 13.04 -1.97 3.26
C ALA A 100 13.39 -1.77 4.75
N SER A 101 14.67 -1.76 5.13
CA SER A 101 15.12 -1.84 6.54
C SER A 101 14.78 -0.63 7.44
N LEU A 102 14.02 0.36 6.97
CA LEU A 102 13.68 1.57 7.72
C LEU A 102 12.22 1.62 8.21
N LEU A 103 11.40 0.60 7.95
CA LEU A 103 9.94 0.79 7.78
C LEU A 103 9.03 -0.09 8.65
N ASP A 104 9.57 -0.86 9.59
CA ASP A 104 8.76 -1.74 10.43
C ASP A 104 8.07 -0.96 11.56
N CYS A 105 6.77 -0.69 11.41
CA CYS A 105 5.89 -0.31 12.52
C CYS A 105 5.37 -1.53 13.32
N THR A 106 5.91 -2.73 13.09
CA THR A 106 5.39 -4.00 13.66
C THR A 106 6.00 -4.41 15.00
N THR A 107 6.58 -3.49 15.77
CA THR A 107 6.95 -3.76 17.17
C THR A 107 6.21 -2.82 18.11
N SER A 108 5.04 -3.28 18.58
CA SER A 108 4.54 -3.00 19.93
C SER A 108 3.69 -4.13 20.45
#